data_AF-A0A846DGB1-F1
#
_entry.id   AF-A0A846DGB1-F1
#
_cell.length_a   1.000
_cell.length_b   1.000
_cell.length_c   1.000
_cell.angle_alpha   90.00
_cell.angle_beta   90.00
_cell.angle_gamma   90.00
#
_symmetry.space_group_name_H-M   'P 1'
#
loop_
_entity.id
_entity.type
_entity.pdbx_description
1 polymer ?
#
loop_
_entity_poly.entity_id
_entity_poly.type
_entity_poly.pdbx_seq_one_letter_code
_entity_poly.pdbx_strand_id
1 'polypeptide(L)' 'MEAQLLHLKRDELRGRVFEDEYELVEEIIEGMNNRGKEGGFEGERFTFN' A
#
# COMPACT_ATOMS: atom_id res chain seq x y z
N MET A 1 1.51 -5.70 12.22
CA MET A 1 2.19 -4.88 11.19
C MET A 1 2.65 -5.74 10.02
N GLU A 2 3.53 -6.74 10.23
CA GLU A 2 3.98 -7.66 9.15
C GLU A 2 2.85 -8.45 8.46
N ALA A 3 1.88 -8.97 9.22
CA ALA A 3 0.78 -9.75 8.64
C ALA A 3 -0.10 -8.93 7.67
N GLN A 4 -0.24 -7.62 7.91
CA GLN A 4 -1.03 -6.75 7.03
C GLN A 4 -0.27 -6.43 5.74
N LEU A 5 1.03 -6.20 5.84
CA LEU A 5 1.90 -6.01 4.67
C LEU A 5 1.95 -7.28 3.81
N LEU A 6 1.97 -8.46 4.43
CA LEU A 6 1.94 -9.74 3.73
C LEU A 6 0.64 -9.92 2.94
N HIS A 7 -0.50 -9.55 3.52
CA HIS A 7 -1.79 -9.57 2.82
C HIS A 7 -1.86 -8.57 1.66
N LEU A 8 -1.40 -7.33 1.85
CA LEU A 8 -1.34 -6.32 0.80
C LEU A 8 -0.54 -6.81 -0.42
N LYS A 9 0.66 -7.37 -0.16
CA LYS A 9 1.52 -7.93 -1.21
C LYS A 9 0.89 -9.12 -1.93
N ARG A 10 0.15 -9.96 -1.22
CA ARG A 10 -0.37 -11.22 -1.75
C ARG A 10 -1.71 -11.08 -2.48
N ASP A 11 -2.58 -10.19 -2.00
CA ASP A 11 -3.97 -10.11 -2.46
C ASP A 11 -4.19 -8.92 -3.41
N GLU A 12 -3.45 -7.82 -3.28
CA GLU A 12 -3.68 -6.59 -4.07
C GLU A 12 -2.58 -6.33 -5.11
N LEU A 13 -1.32 -6.60 -4.77
CA LEU A 13 -0.18 -6.32 -5.66
C LEU A 13 0.25 -7.55 -6.49
N ARG A 14 -0.26 -8.74 -6.16
CA ARG A 14 0.17 -9.98 -6.81
C ARG A 14 -0.29 -10.01 -8.27
N GLY A 15 0.67 -10.11 -9.19
CA GLY A 15 0.41 -10.25 -10.62
C GLY A 15 0.19 -8.95 -11.36
N ARG A 16 0.28 -7.79 -10.67
CA ARG A 16 0.38 -6.48 -11.34
C ARG A 16 1.82 -6.27 -11.81
N VAL A 17 1.96 -5.84 -13.05
CA VAL A 17 3.21 -5.33 -13.60
C VAL A 17 3.14 -3.82 -13.49
N PHE A 18 4.16 -3.23 -12.90
CA PHE A 18 4.29 -1.79 -12.74
C PHE A 18 5.28 -1.27 -13.78
N GLU A 19 4.99 -0.13 -14.37
CA GLU A 19 5.84 0.55 -15.34
C GLU A 19 7.13 1.05 -14.67
N ASP A 20 7.04 1.51 -13.41
CA ASP A 20 8.18 1.97 -12.62
C ASP A 20 7.98 1.84 -11.09
N GLU A 21 9.00 2.26 -10.34
CA GLU A 21 9.00 2.25 -8.88
C GLU A 21 8.03 3.27 -8.26
N TYR A 22 7.69 4.33 -8.97
CA TYR A 22 6.77 5.36 -8.50
C TYR A 22 5.34 4.82 -8.51
N GLU A 23 4.93 4.13 -9.58
CA GLU A 23 3.63 3.47 -9.69
C GLU A 23 3.45 2.41 -8.58
N LEU A 24 4.50 1.62 -8.31
CA LEU A 24 4.48 0.65 -7.21
C LEU A 24 4.26 1.33 -5.85
N VAL A 25 4.92 2.46 -5.59
CA VAL A 25 4.82 3.19 -4.32
C VAL A 25 3.42 3.79 -4.15
N GLU A 26 2.85 4.39 -5.19
CA GLU A 26 1.48 4.93 -5.14
C GLU A 26 0.46 3.84 -4.82
N GLU A 27 0.57 2.66 -5.43
CA GLU A 27 -0.34 1.52 -5.20
C GLU A 27 -0.21 0.94 -3.78
N ILE A 28 1.01 0.91 -3.22
CA ILE A 28 1.22 0.53 -1.81
C ILE A 28 0.55 1.55 -0.87
N ILE A 29 0.69 2.85 -1.13
CA ILE A 29 0.10 3.90 -0.31
C ILE A 29 -1.42 3.82 -0.37
N GLU A 30 -1.99 3.61 -1.55
CA GLU A 30 -3.43 3.48 -1.74
C GLU A 30 -3.99 2.25 -1.00
N GLY A 31 -3.36 1.09 -1.14
CA GLY A 31 -3.77 -0.13 -0.43
C GLY A 31 -3.67 0.02 1.09
N MET A 32 -2.65 0.72 1.60
CA MET A 32 -2.55 1.05 3.02
C MET A 32 -3.66 1.99 3.49
N ASN A 33 -3.99 3.02 2.71
CA ASN A 33 -5.07 3.96 3.04
C ASN A 33 -6.46 3.30 3.03
N ASN A 34 -6.73 2.43 2.05
CA ASN A 34 -7.98 1.70 1.96
C ASN A 34 -8.16 0.76 3.16
N ARG A 35 -7.11 0.06 3.56
CA ARG A 35 -7.11 -0.79 4.77
C ARG A 35 -7.23 0.02 6.06
N GLY A 36 -6.65 1.22 6.11
CA GLY A 36 -6.84 2.15 7.22
C GLY A 36 -8.31 2.55 7.43
N LYS A 37 -9.02 2.86 6.33
CA LYS A 37 -10.46 3.14 6.35
C LYS A 37 -11.28 1.96 6.87
N GLU A 38 -10.93 0.73 6.45
CA GLU A 38 -11.62 -0.48 6.89
C GLU A 38 -11.29 -0.88 8.34
N GLY A 39 -10.06 -0.63 8.80
CA GLY A 39 -9.57 -1.00 10.14
C GLY A 39 -9.71 0.09 11.20
N GLY A 40 -10.19 1.29 10.85
CA GLY A 40 -10.39 2.40 11.77
C GLY A 40 -9.11 3.13 12.19
N PHE A 41 -8.07 3.13 11.34
CA PHE A 41 -6.82 3.86 11.59
C PHE A 41 -6.44 4.71 10.38
N GLU A 42 -5.94 5.93 10.62
CA GLU A 42 -5.45 6.80 9.55
C GLU A 42 -3.95 6.62 9.34
N GLY A 43 -3.53 6.58 8.07
CA GLY A 43 -2.14 6.64 7.66
C GLY A 43 -1.78 8.06 7.22
N GLU A 44 -0.57 8.52 7.58
CA GLU A 44 -0.04 9.82 7.16
C GLU A 44 1.14 9.60 6.20
N ARG A 45 1.11 10.29 5.03
CA ARG A 45 2.19 10.23 4.03
C ARG A 45 3.19 11.36 4.30
N PHE A 46 4.46 10.99 4.51
CA PHE A 46 5.57 11.93 4.60
C PHE A 46 6.43 11.86 3.34
N THR A 47 6.66 13.01 2.69
CA THR A 47 7.59 13.15 1.57
C THR A 47 8.84 13.88 2.07
N PHE A 48 10.01 13.28 1.86
CA PHE A 48 11.29 13.89 2.17
C PHE A 48 11.83 14.57 0.89
N ASN A 49 12.30 15.82 1.02
CA ASN A 49 13.00 16.55 -0.05
C ASN A 49 14.46 16.12 -0.16
#